data_AF-K2EYE9-F1
#
_entry.id   AF-K2EYE9-F1
#
_cell.length_a   1.000
_cell.length_b   1.000
_cell.length_c   1.000
_cell.angle_alpha   90.00
_cell.angle_beta   90.00
_cell.angle_gamma   90.00
#
_symmetry.space_group_name_H-M   'P 1'
#
loop_
_entity.id
_entity.type
_entity.pdbx_description
1 polymer ?
#
loop_
_entity_poly.entity_id
_entity_poly.type
_entity_poly.pdbx_seq_one_letter_code
_entity_poly.pdbx_strand_id
1 'polypeptide(L)' 'MNNIAEGYERNSNKEFRNFLFISKGSSGEVRPMLYIAKDLNYIPNPLFTDLNNRAFEISKIISGLIKSL' A
#
# COMPACT_ATOMS: atom_id res chain seq x y z
N MET A 1 -5.36 4.85 -2.07
CA MET A 1 -6.81 4.90 -1.83
C MET A 1 -7.60 4.93 -3.13
N ASN A 2 -7.21 5.74 -4.12
CA ASN A 2 -7.92 5.83 -5.42
C ASN A 2 -8.23 4.47 -6.05
N ASN A 3 -7.24 3.57 -6.16
CA ASN A 3 -7.45 2.23 -6.71
C ASN A 3 -8.46 1.38 -5.90
N ILE A 4 -8.48 1.48 -4.56
CA ILE A 4 -9.43 0.74 -3.73
C ILE A 4 -10.85 1.22 -4.01
N ALA A 5 -11.06 2.54 -4.02
CA ALA A 5 -12.35 3.14 -4.32
C ALA A 5 -12.80 2.82 -5.76
N GLU A 6 -11.89 2.96 -6.72
CA GLU A 6 -12.19 2.67 -8.13
C GLU A 6 -12.59 1.20 -8.31
N GLY A 7 -11.88 0.26 -7.68
CA GLY A 7 -12.21 -1.16 -7.75
C GLY A 7 -13.55 -1.51 -7.10
N TYR A 8 -13.89 -0.83 -5.99
CA TYR A 8 -15.16 -1.04 -5.29
C TYR A 8 -16.35 -0.66 -6.17
N GLU A 9 -16.25 0.44 -6.93
CA GLU A 9 -17.30 0.91 -7.85
C GLU A 9 -17.49 0.01 -9.09
N ARG A 10 -16.62 -0.99 -9.34
CA ARG A 10 -16.74 -1.90 -10.51
C ARG A 10 -17.77 -3.04 -10.32
N ASN A 11 -18.50 -3.09 -9.21
CA ASN A 11 -19.61 -4.04 -8.93
C ASN A 11 -19.30 -5.53 -9.19
N SER A 12 -18.04 -5.95 -8.99
CA SER A 12 -17.63 -7.36 -9.10
C SER A 12 -16.42 -7.63 -8.22
N ASN A 13 -16.46 -8.72 -7.43
CA ASN A 13 -15.31 -9.14 -6.61
C ASN A 13 -14.05 -9.41 -7.44
N LYS A 14 -14.20 -9.86 -8.69
CA LYS A 14 -13.06 -10.08 -9.59
C LYS A 14 -12.34 -8.78 -9.92
N GLU A 15 -13.10 -7.77 -10.33
CA GLU A 15 -12.55 -6.45 -10.65
C GLU A 15 -12.03 -5.75 -9.40
N PHE A 16 -12.77 -5.81 -8.29
CA PHE A 16 -12.31 -5.25 -7.03
C PHE A 16 -10.98 -5.87 -6.59
N ARG A 17 -10.83 -7.19 -6.70
CA ARG A 17 -9.57 -7.89 -6.42
C ARG A 17 -8.41 -7.40 -7.29
N ASN A 18 -8.63 -7.17 -8.59
CA ASN A 18 -7.60 -6.64 -9.49
C ASN A 18 -7.08 -5.28 -9.01
N PHE A 19 -8.00 -4.37 -8.68
CA PHE A 19 -7.68 -3.04 -8.15
C PHE A 19 -7.01 -3.08 -6.76
N LEU A 20 -7.35 -4.05 -5.92
CA LEU A 20 -6.65 -4.28 -4.66
C LEU A 20 -5.22 -4.77 -4.88
N PHE A 21 -4.95 -5.60 -5.89
CA PHE A 21 -3.57 -5.97 -6.23
C PHE A 21 -2.75 -4.76 -6.69
N ILE A 22 -3.34 -3.87 -7.50
CA ILE A 22 -2.70 -2.60 -7.89
C ILE A 22 -2.41 -1.76 -6.63
N SER A 23 -3.40 -1.62 -5.74
CA SER A 23 -3.24 -0.88 -4.46
C SER A 23 -2.12 -1.46 -3.59
N LYS A 24 -2.02 -2.79 -3.53
CA LYS A 24 -0.96 -3.50 -2.79
C LYS A 24 0.42 -3.24 -3.43
N GLY A 25 0.50 -3.24 -4.76
CA GLY A 25 1.71 -2.90 -5.52
C GLY A 25 2.19 -1.48 -5.19
N SER A 26 1.31 -0.48 -5.29
CA SER A 26 1.63 0.91 -4.96
C SER A 26 2.11 1.06 -3.50
N SER A 27 1.49 0.37 -2.55
CA SER A 27 1.96 0.35 -1.16
C SER A 27 3.33 -0.31 -1.01
N GLY A 28 3.65 -1.28 -1.87
CA GLY A 28 4.96 -1.94 -1.93
C GLY A 28 6.06 -1.01 -2.45
N GLU A 29 5.76 -0.14 -3.42
CA GLU A 29 6.69 0.84 -4.01
C GLU A 29 7.06 1.98 -3.04
N VAL A 30 6.14 2.37 -2.14
CA VAL A 30 6.43 3.39 -1.13
C VAL A 30 7.58 2.98 -0.20
N ARG A 31 7.69 1.69 0.15
CA ARG A 31 8.71 1.21 1.09
C ARG A 31 10.15 1.44 0.60
N PRO A 32 10.58 1.00 -0.60
CA PRO A 32 11.91 1.31 -1.11
C PRO A 32 12.14 2.82 -1.29
N MET A 33 11.11 3.61 -1.64
CA MET A 33 11.23 5.07 -1.70
C MET A 33 11.52 5.69 -0.32
N LEU A 34 10.94 5.15 0.75
CA LEU A 34 11.25 5.58 2.12
C LEU A 34 12.68 5.25 2.52
N TYR A 35 13.23 4.10 2.10
CA TYR A 35 14.65 3.79 2.30
C TYR A 35 15.54 4.82 1.60
N ILE A 36 15.27 5.12 0.32
CA ILE A 36 16.00 6.14 -0.43
C ILE A 36 15.91 7.51 0.27
N ALA A 37 14.72 7.92 0.71
CA ALA A 37 14.53 9.18 1.40
C ALA A 37 15.30 9.25 2.74
N LYS A 38 15.37 8.13 3.48
CA LYS A 38 16.19 8.03 4.69
C LYS A 38 17.67 8.14 4.37
N ASP A 39 18.15 7.38 3.37
CA ASP A 39 19.58 7.31 3.02
C ASP A 39 20.10 8.66 2.50
N LEU A 40 19.24 9.43 1.82
CA LEU A 40 19.52 10.81 1.39
C LEU A 40 19.32 11.86 2.50
N ASN A 41 19.02 11.44 3.73
CA ASN A 41 18.72 12.30 4.88
C ASN A 41 17.56 13.30 4.64
N TYR A 42 16.61 12.99 3.76
CA TYR A 42 15.41 13.80 3.56
C TYR A 42 14.39 13.63 4.69
N ILE A 43 14.43 12.51 5.41
CA ILE A 43 13.60 12.24 6.58
C ILE A 43 14.44 11.67 7.74
N PRO A 44 14.13 12.03 8.99
CA PRO A 44 14.82 11.47 10.15
C PRO A 44 14.37 10.01 10.40
N ASN A 45 15.22 9.23 11.05
CA ASN A 45 14.97 7.80 11.30
C ASN A 45 13.63 7.50 12.01
N PRO A 46 13.17 8.28 13.01
CA PRO A 46 11.85 8.05 13.63
C PRO A 46 10.69 8.18 12.63
N LEU A 47 10.75 9.17 11.73
CA LEU A 47 9.74 9.36 10.69
C LEU A 47 9.78 8.23 9.66
N PHE A 48 10.98 7.81 9.25
CA PHE A 48 11.14 6.63 8.38
C PHE A 48 10.51 5.38 9.00
N THR A 49 10.78 5.09 10.27
CA THR A 49 10.26 3.91 10.96
C THR A 49 8.73 3.94 11.03
N ASP A 50 8.12 5.07 11.39
CA ASP A 50 6.67 5.22 11.39
C ASP A 50 6.06 4.96 10.00
N LEU A 51 6.56 5.67 8.98
CA LEU A 51 6.02 5.58 7.63
C LEU A 51 6.18 4.18 7.03
N ASN A 52 7.33 3.54 7.23
CA ASN A 52 7.58 2.20 6.71
C ASN A 52 6.71 1.14 7.40
N ASN A 53 6.50 1.25 8.72
CA ASN A 53 5.59 0.38 9.45
C ASN A 53 4.14 0.55 8.98
N ARG A 54 3.69 1.79 8.79
CA ARG A 54 2.35 2.08 8.27
C ARG A 54 2.15 1.54 6.86
N ALA A 55 3.12 1.72 5.97
CA ALA A 55 3.09 1.15 4.62
C ALA A 55 3.02 -0.38 4.64
N PHE A 56 3.74 -1.02 5.57
CA PHE A 56 3.70 -2.47 5.76
C PHE A 56 2.33 -2.95 6.27
N GLU A 57 1.77 -2.29 7.28
CA GLU A 57 0.43 -2.63 7.80
C GLU A 57 -0.67 -2.44 6.75
N ILE A 58 -0.61 -1.37 5.93
CA ILE A 58 -1.54 -1.18 4.81
C ILE A 58 -1.45 -2.35 3.82
N SER A 59 -0.24 -2.79 3.46
CA SER A 59 -0.05 -3.93 2.56
C SER A 59 -0.63 -5.24 3.14
N LYS A 60 -0.52 -5.45 4.46
CA LYS A 60 -1.13 -6.58 5.17
C LYS A 60 -2.66 -6.51 5.16
N ILE A 61 -3.24 -5.35 5.45
CA ILE A 61 -4.70 -5.13 5.42
C ILE A 61 -5.24 -5.41 4.02
N ILE A 62 -4.62 -4.86 2.97
CA ILE A 62 -5.03 -5.12 1.59
C ILE A 62 -4.91 -6.62 1.25
N SER A 63 -3.84 -7.27 1.71
CA SER A 63 -3.69 -8.73 1.52
C SER A 63 -4.77 -9.54 2.23
N GLY A 64 -5.18 -9.14 3.43
CA GLY A 64 -6.30 -9.74 4.15
C GLY A 64 -7.61 -9.57 3.41
N LEU A 65 -7.89 -8.35 2.94
CA LEU A 65 -9.10 -8.04 2.16
C LEU A 65 -9.17 -8.83 0.85
N ILE A 66 -8.05 -8.95 0.12
CA ILE A 66 -7.97 -9.79 -1.09
C ILE A 66 -8.36 -11.24 -0.77
N LYS A 67 -7.96 -11.78 0.39
CA LYS A 67 -8.27 -13.17 0.77
C LYS A 67 -9.73 -13.37 1.18
N SER A 68 -10.42 -12.32 1.62
CA SER A 68 -11.83 -12.40 2.05
C SER A 68 -12.85 -12.21 0.92
N LEU A 69 -12.42 -11.66 -0.22
CA LEU A 69 -13.24 -11.53 -1.43
C LEU A 69 -13.28 -12.83 -2.23
#